data_AF-A0A7X7RLB9-F1
#
_entry.id   AF-A0A7X7RLB9-F1
#
_cell.length_a   1.000
_cell.length_b   1.000
_cell.length_c   1.000
_cell.angle_alpha   90.00
_cell.angle_beta   90.00
_cell.angle_gamma   90.00
#
_symmetry.space_group_name_H-M   'P 1'
#
loop_
_entity.id
_entity.type
_entity.pdbx_description
1 polymer ?
#
loop_
_entity_poly.entity_id
_entity_poly.type
_entity_poly.pdbx_seq_one_letter_code
_entity_poly.pdbx_strand_id
1 'polypeptide(L)'
;MLTVILNAGFGVLVLLAFGLSGGANWGWSVFWGVVAFAAAQVAAGFLIQRRVKAGMAGVQKILEDGQKRLQAKVNQWQTRPPGSLKQAQLEIEREQRVFVERALEASKEMERFNRWAPLMGRQLATMRLQLYWMLKDFKRVDELMPKVLVMDPMMAAIKLARMHMLGEKTGMAAFFTKQTRRLRYGQGALLYALYAWILVQNQDLDGAHKVLIEACEKMENETLKRNREHLANNRVGHFSNAGMGDEWYALHLEQPKVKMQRQRPNAFGRPF
;
A
#
# COMPACT_ATOMS: atom_id res chain seq x y z
N MET A 1 -12.59 -2.64 21.99
CA MET A 1 -13.32 -2.09 23.17
C MET A 1 -13.64 -3.18 24.18
N LEU A 2 -14.11 -4.36 23.74
CA LEU A 2 -14.42 -5.48 24.64
C LEU A 2 -13.25 -5.93 25.54
N THR A 3 -12.02 -5.90 25.02
CA THR A 3 -10.80 -6.19 25.79
C THR A 3 -10.65 -5.28 27.01
N VAL A 4 -10.80 -3.96 26.81
CA VAL A 4 -10.64 -2.96 27.87
C VAL A 4 -11.72 -3.16 28.94
N ILE A 5 -12.96 -3.42 28.53
CA ILE A 5 -14.09 -3.63 29.44
C ILE A 5 -13.88 -4.91 30.28
N LEU A 6 -13.53 -6.02 29.65
CA LEU A 6 -13.29 -7.29 30.35
C LEU A 6 -12.10 -7.21 31.30
N ASN A 7 -11.01 -6.57 30.87
CA ASN A 7 -9.83 -6.41 31.70
C ASN A 7 -10.10 -5.45 32.87
N ALA A 8 -10.87 -4.37 32.65
CA ALA A 8 -11.25 -3.45 33.72
C ALA A 8 -12.11 -4.17 34.76
N GLY A 9 -13.06 -5.01 34.32
CA GLY A 9 -13.82 -5.89 35.21
C GLY A 9 -12.92 -6.83 36.01
N PHE A 10 -11.92 -7.43 35.37
CA PHE A 10 -10.93 -8.26 36.06
C PHE A 10 -10.12 -7.48 37.11
N GLY A 11 -9.66 -6.26 36.80
CA GLY A 11 -8.97 -5.41 37.76
C GLY A 11 -9.83 -5.03 38.97
N VAL A 12 -11.12 -4.75 38.74
CA VAL A 12 -12.08 -4.48 39.83
C VAL A 12 -12.33 -5.72 40.69
N LEU A 13 -12.44 -6.91 40.08
CA LEU A 13 -12.56 -8.16 40.83
C LEU A 13 -11.34 -8.44 41.71
N VAL A 14 -10.13 -8.20 41.21
CA VAL A 14 -8.90 -8.35 41.99
C VAL A 14 -8.86 -7.36 43.16
N LEU A 15 -9.24 -6.10 42.92
CA LEU A 15 -9.34 -5.09 43.97
C LEU A 15 -10.33 -5.53 45.07
N LEU A 16 -11.54 -5.93 44.69
CA LEU A 16 -12.56 -6.37 45.65
C LEU A 16 -12.15 -7.64 46.39
N ALA A 17 -11.48 -8.57 45.71
CA ALA A 17 -10.98 -9.79 46.35
C ALA A 17 -9.95 -9.48 47.45
N PHE A 18 -8.96 -8.60 47.20
CA PHE A 18 -7.97 -8.22 48.21
C PHE A 18 -8.55 -7.33 49.32
N GLY A 19 -9.47 -6.42 48.98
CA GLY A 19 -10.08 -5.51 49.94
C GLY A 19 -11.09 -6.20 50.88
N LEU A 20 -11.86 -7.16 50.38
CA LEU A 20 -12.87 -7.87 51.17
C LEU A 20 -12.32 -9.08 51.93
N SER A 21 -11.24 -9.71 51.45
CA SER A 21 -10.58 -10.83 52.15
C SER A 21 -9.67 -10.38 53.29
N GLY A 22 -9.42 -9.07 53.44
CA GLY A 22 -8.45 -8.54 54.39
C GLY A 22 -6.99 -8.83 54.03
N GLY A 23 -6.72 -9.38 52.84
CA GLY A 23 -5.37 -9.72 52.39
C GLY A 23 -4.47 -8.50 52.13
N ALA A 24 -5.05 -7.31 51.97
CA ALA A 24 -4.32 -6.05 51.87
C ALA A 24 -5.18 -4.87 52.36
N ASN A 25 -4.55 -3.77 52.77
CA ASN A 25 -5.30 -2.53 53.02
C ASN A 25 -5.91 -2.00 51.71
N TRP A 26 -6.91 -1.13 51.80
CA TRP A 26 -7.63 -0.64 50.62
C TRP A 26 -6.72 0.06 49.59
N GLY A 27 -5.68 0.77 50.04
CA GLY A 27 -4.69 1.40 49.15
C GLY A 27 -3.88 0.38 48.33
N TRP A 28 -3.39 -0.69 48.97
CA TRP A 28 -2.68 -1.78 48.29
C TRP A 28 -3.60 -2.63 47.41
N SER A 29 -4.87 -2.80 47.80
CA SER A 29 -5.87 -3.50 46.99
C SER A 29 -6.16 -2.75 45.68
N VAL A 30 -6.24 -1.42 45.72
CA VAL A 30 -6.36 -0.57 44.53
C VAL A 30 -5.12 -0.71 43.64
N PHE A 31 -3.92 -0.63 44.22
CA PHE A 31 -2.66 -0.81 43.47
C PHE A 31 -2.63 -2.15 42.73
N TRP A 32 -2.91 -3.26 43.41
CA TRP A 32 -2.92 -4.59 42.80
C TRP A 32 -4.02 -4.77 41.75
N GLY A 33 -5.19 -4.15 41.94
CA GLY A 33 -6.25 -4.12 40.92
C GLY A 33 -5.80 -3.41 39.63
N VAL A 34 -5.10 -2.28 39.75
CA VAL A 34 -4.54 -1.54 38.59
C VAL A 34 -3.42 -2.33 37.92
N VAL A 35 -2.53 -2.96 38.68
CA VAL A 35 -1.47 -3.83 38.14
C VAL A 35 -2.07 -5.02 37.40
N ALA A 36 -3.08 -5.68 37.98
CA ALA A 36 -3.77 -6.81 37.36
C ALA A 36 -4.49 -6.40 36.06
N PHE A 37 -5.14 -5.23 36.05
CA PHE A 37 -5.71 -4.65 34.83
C PHE A 37 -4.64 -4.42 33.76
N ALA A 38 -3.52 -3.78 34.11
CA ALA A 38 -2.43 -3.50 33.17
C ALA A 38 -1.81 -4.79 32.61
N ALA A 39 -1.55 -5.78 33.47
CA ALA A 39 -1.02 -7.08 33.06
C ALA A 39 -1.98 -7.83 32.12
N ALA A 40 -3.27 -7.86 32.46
CA ALA A 40 -4.30 -8.46 31.62
C ALA A 40 -4.44 -7.74 30.27
N GLN A 41 -4.30 -6.40 30.25
CA GLN A 41 -4.32 -5.60 29.04
C GLN A 41 -3.15 -5.90 28.12
N VAL A 42 -1.94 -6.03 28.66
CA VAL A 42 -0.75 -6.41 27.89
C VAL A 42 -0.90 -7.83 27.34
N ALA A 43 -1.34 -8.79 28.17
CA ALA A 43 -1.52 -10.18 27.76
C ALA A 43 -2.58 -10.32 26.64
N ALA A 44 -3.75 -9.71 26.81
CA ALA A 44 -4.80 -9.71 25.80
C ALA A 44 -4.35 -9.02 24.49
N GLY A 45 -3.65 -7.89 24.61
CA GLY A 45 -3.07 -7.18 23.47
C GLY A 45 -2.09 -8.05 22.69
N PHE A 46 -1.17 -8.72 23.38
CA PHE A 46 -0.20 -9.63 22.78
C PHE A 46 -0.86 -10.81 22.06
N LEU A 47 -1.87 -11.44 22.67
CA LEU A 47 -2.59 -12.56 22.07
C LEU A 47 -3.34 -12.15 20.79
N ILE A 48 -4.03 -11.00 20.81
CA ILE A 48 -4.72 -10.48 19.64
C ILE A 48 -3.71 -10.13 18.54
N GLN A 49 -2.63 -9.42 18.89
CA GLN A 49 -1.58 -9.09 17.93
C GLN A 49 -0.97 -10.33 17.28
N ARG A 50 -0.70 -11.39 18.06
CA ARG A 50 -0.14 -12.64 17.52
C ARG A 50 -1.08 -13.30 16.51
N ARG A 51 -2.39 -13.36 16.81
CA ARG A 51 -3.38 -13.93 15.88
C ARG A 51 -3.61 -13.06 14.65
N VAL A 52 -3.65 -11.73 14.81
CA VAL A 52 -3.75 -10.79 13.70
C VAL A 52 -2.53 -10.89 12.78
N LYS A 53 -1.32 -10.92 13.35
CA LYS A 53 -0.07 -11.12 12.60
C LYS A 53 -0.09 -12.43 11.83
N ALA A 54 -0.58 -13.53 12.42
CA ALA A 54 -0.71 -14.80 11.72
C ALA A 54 -1.69 -14.72 10.53
N GLY A 55 -2.84 -14.05 10.70
CA GLY A 55 -3.79 -13.82 9.61
C GLY A 55 -3.20 -12.96 8.48
N MET A 56 -2.51 -11.87 8.84
CA MET A 56 -1.82 -11.01 7.88
C MET A 56 -0.70 -11.75 7.15
N ALA A 57 0.06 -12.59 7.84
CA ALA A 57 1.09 -13.44 7.22
C ALA A 57 0.47 -14.45 6.24
N GLY A 58 -0.74 -14.97 6.53
CA GLY A 58 -1.49 -15.80 5.58
C GLY A 58 -1.86 -15.06 4.30
N VAL A 59 -2.35 -13.82 4.41
CA VAL A 59 -2.65 -12.96 3.26
C VAL A 59 -1.37 -12.65 2.46
N GLN A 60 -0.28 -12.27 3.15
CA GLN A 60 1.02 -12.00 2.52
C GLN A 60 1.54 -13.23 1.78
N LYS A 61 1.45 -14.41 2.39
CA LYS A 61 1.86 -15.67 1.76
C LYS A 61 1.09 -15.96 0.46
N ILE A 62 -0.23 -15.74 0.45
CA ILE A 62 -1.04 -15.90 -0.77
C ILE A 62 -0.54 -14.96 -1.88
N LEU A 63 -0.23 -13.70 -1.53
CA LEU A 63 0.27 -12.72 -2.48
C LEU A 63 1.68 -13.07 -2.97
N GLU A 64 2.59 -13.47 -2.08
CA GLU A 64 3.95 -13.90 -2.42
C GLU A 64 3.95 -15.12 -3.33
N ASP A 65 3.12 -16.13 -3.01
CA ASP A 65 2.97 -17.33 -3.85
C ASP A 65 2.38 -16.98 -5.22
N GLY A 66 1.42 -16.03 -5.27
CA GLY A 66 0.87 -15.49 -6.50
C GLY A 66 1.93 -14.75 -7.34
N GLN A 67 2.70 -13.87 -6.70
CA GLN A 67 3.79 -13.12 -7.35
C GLN A 67 4.89 -14.05 -7.88
N LYS A 68 5.29 -15.08 -7.12
CA LYS A 68 6.27 -16.08 -7.57
C LYS A 68 5.78 -16.84 -8.80
N ARG A 69 4.48 -17.20 -8.85
CA ARG A 69 3.88 -17.86 -10.02
C ARG A 69 3.88 -16.95 -11.24
N LEU A 70 3.46 -15.69 -11.07
CA LEU A 70 3.52 -14.69 -12.15
C LEU A 70 4.94 -14.49 -12.65
N GLN A 71 5.92 -14.36 -11.73
CA GLN A 71 7.32 -14.17 -12.09
C GLN A 71 7.90 -15.38 -12.82
N ALA A 72 7.61 -16.60 -12.37
CA ALA A 72 8.01 -17.82 -13.06
C ALA A 72 7.44 -17.88 -14.48
N LYS A 73 6.19 -17.45 -14.65
CA LYS A 73 5.52 -17.38 -15.96
C LYS A 73 6.12 -16.32 -16.87
N VAL A 74 6.40 -15.12 -16.34
CA VAL A 74 7.11 -14.06 -17.07
C VAL A 74 8.50 -14.54 -17.51
N ASN A 75 9.24 -15.24 -16.65
CA ASN A 75 10.54 -15.83 -16.99
C ASN A 75 10.40 -16.92 -18.07
N GLN A 76 9.35 -17.75 -18.00
CA GLN A 76 9.04 -18.71 -19.06
C GLN A 76 8.79 -18.01 -20.40
N TRP A 77 8.09 -16.87 -20.40
CA TRP A 77 7.87 -16.08 -21.60
C TRP A 77 9.12 -15.40 -22.16
N GLN A 78 10.12 -15.12 -21.33
CA GLN A 78 11.42 -14.66 -21.82
C GLN A 78 12.13 -15.75 -22.66
N THR A 79 11.96 -17.02 -22.28
CA THR A 79 12.54 -18.16 -23.02
C THR A 79 11.67 -18.62 -24.19
N ARG A 80 10.34 -18.49 -24.07
CA ARG A 80 9.36 -18.81 -25.11
C ARG A 80 8.34 -17.68 -25.24
N PRO A 81 8.59 -16.68 -26.10
CA PRO A 81 7.73 -15.52 -26.24
C PRO A 81 6.30 -15.92 -26.57
N PRO A 82 5.29 -15.33 -25.89
CA PRO A 82 3.90 -15.57 -26.23
C PRO A 82 3.62 -15.04 -27.63
N GLY A 83 2.82 -15.76 -28.41
CA GLY A 83 2.45 -15.36 -29.78
C GLY A 83 1.73 -14.00 -29.84
N SER A 84 1.10 -13.57 -28.75
CA SER A 84 0.49 -12.24 -28.61
C SER A 84 0.73 -11.65 -27.23
N LEU A 85 1.34 -10.45 -27.20
CA LEU A 85 1.59 -9.70 -25.97
C LEU A 85 0.32 -9.28 -25.24
N LYS A 86 -0.76 -8.99 -25.99
CA LYS A 86 -2.06 -8.62 -25.41
C LYS A 86 -2.70 -9.82 -24.71
N GLN A 87 -2.57 -11.01 -25.29
CA GLN A 87 -3.05 -12.24 -24.65
C GLN A 87 -2.25 -12.54 -23.38
N ALA A 88 -0.93 -12.37 -23.40
CA ALA A 88 -0.09 -12.52 -22.21
C ALA A 88 -0.49 -11.55 -21.08
N GLN A 89 -0.76 -10.28 -21.39
CA GLN A 89 -1.25 -9.30 -20.40
C GLN A 89 -2.60 -9.73 -19.79
N LEU A 90 -3.56 -10.14 -20.63
CA LEU A 90 -4.86 -10.62 -20.15
C LEU A 90 -4.71 -11.87 -19.27
N GLU A 91 -3.75 -12.74 -19.58
CA GLU A 91 -3.46 -13.93 -18.81
C GLU A 91 -2.85 -13.59 -17.44
N ILE A 92 -1.90 -12.65 -17.38
CA ILE A 92 -1.37 -12.09 -16.12
C ILE A 92 -2.52 -11.51 -15.30
N GLU A 93 -3.37 -10.67 -15.88
CA GLU A 93 -4.47 -10.02 -15.17
C GLU A 93 -5.47 -11.05 -14.60
N ARG A 94 -5.76 -12.13 -15.34
CA ARG A 94 -6.61 -13.23 -14.86
C ARG A 94 -5.98 -13.96 -13.68
N GLU A 95 -4.70 -14.31 -13.78
CA GLU A 95 -4.00 -14.98 -12.67
C GLU A 95 -3.87 -14.07 -11.44
N GLN A 96 -3.55 -12.80 -11.67
CA GLN A 96 -3.53 -11.77 -10.63
C GLN A 96 -4.87 -11.69 -9.90
N ARG A 97 -5.97 -11.65 -10.66
CA ARG A 97 -7.31 -11.61 -10.09
C ARG A 97 -7.56 -12.80 -9.14
N VAL A 98 -7.22 -14.02 -9.56
CA VAL A 98 -7.50 -15.23 -8.77
C VAL A 98 -6.83 -15.19 -7.40
N PHE A 99 -5.53 -14.86 -7.31
CA PHE A 99 -4.87 -14.86 -6.00
C PHE A 99 -5.22 -13.63 -5.16
N VAL A 100 -5.52 -12.48 -5.79
CA VAL A 100 -5.99 -11.30 -5.06
C VAL A 100 -7.38 -11.52 -4.47
N GLU A 101 -8.29 -12.20 -5.19
CA GLU A 101 -9.60 -12.59 -4.67
C GLU A 101 -9.46 -13.56 -3.48
N ARG A 102 -8.56 -14.55 -3.56
CA ARG A 102 -8.24 -15.43 -2.42
C ARG A 102 -7.67 -14.68 -1.22
N ALA A 103 -6.80 -13.70 -1.46
CA ALA A 103 -6.26 -12.83 -0.41
C ALA A 103 -7.37 -11.99 0.25
N LEU A 104 -8.32 -11.48 -0.54
CA LEU A 104 -9.50 -10.77 -0.03
C LEU A 104 -10.39 -11.69 0.81
N GLU A 105 -10.62 -12.93 0.38
CA GLU A 105 -11.37 -13.93 1.15
C GLU A 105 -10.71 -14.26 2.48
N ALA A 106 -9.41 -14.58 2.46
CA ALA A 106 -8.62 -14.81 3.67
C ALA A 106 -8.67 -13.61 4.63
N SER A 107 -8.75 -12.39 4.09
CA SER A 107 -8.87 -11.19 4.92
C SER A 107 -10.20 -11.07 5.68
N LYS A 108 -11.27 -11.77 5.26
CA LYS A 108 -12.57 -11.73 5.94
C LYS A 108 -12.54 -12.37 7.32
N GLU A 109 -11.73 -13.42 7.49
CA GLU A 109 -11.57 -14.09 8.78
C GLU A 109 -11.02 -13.15 9.88
N MET A 110 -10.32 -12.09 9.48
CA MET A 110 -9.77 -11.12 10.40
C MET A 110 -10.80 -10.10 10.92
N GLU A 111 -11.99 -9.99 10.31
CA GLU A 111 -13.03 -9.03 10.73
C GLU A 111 -13.52 -9.29 12.15
N ARG A 112 -13.49 -10.54 12.61
CA ARG A 112 -13.85 -10.90 13.99
C ARG A 112 -13.02 -10.11 15.02
N PHE A 113 -11.81 -9.70 14.67
CA PHE A 113 -10.91 -8.93 15.54
C PHE A 113 -11.26 -7.45 15.62
N ASN A 114 -12.15 -6.93 14.78
CA ASN A 114 -12.57 -5.51 14.80
C ASN A 114 -13.21 -5.10 16.14
N ARG A 115 -13.89 -6.03 16.81
CA ARG A 115 -14.51 -5.79 18.13
C ARG A 115 -13.46 -5.65 19.25
N TRP A 116 -12.32 -6.31 19.06
CA TRP A 116 -11.26 -6.44 20.04
C TRP A 116 -10.19 -5.34 19.89
N ALA A 117 -9.86 -4.96 18.65
CA ALA A 117 -8.84 -3.97 18.34
C ALA A 117 -9.42 -2.77 17.54
N PRO A 118 -9.54 -1.56 18.15
CA PRO A 118 -10.20 -0.41 17.52
C PRO A 118 -9.61 0.04 16.18
N LEU A 119 -8.30 -0.10 15.99
CA LEU A 119 -7.62 0.27 14.74
C LEU A 119 -7.67 -0.82 13.67
N MET A 120 -8.09 -2.04 14.03
CA MET A 120 -8.04 -3.20 13.13
C MET A 120 -8.92 -2.99 11.90
N GLY A 121 -10.11 -2.42 12.07
CA GLY A 121 -11.00 -2.12 10.94
C GLY A 121 -10.36 -1.19 9.91
N ARG A 122 -9.55 -0.22 10.37
CA ARG A 122 -8.83 0.70 9.48
C ARG A 122 -7.62 0.03 8.82
N GLN A 123 -6.91 -0.83 9.53
CA GLN A 123 -5.80 -1.63 8.97
C GLN A 123 -6.31 -2.59 7.88
N LEU A 124 -7.41 -3.30 8.13
CA LEU A 124 -8.06 -4.17 7.15
C LEU A 124 -8.57 -3.38 5.95
N ALA A 125 -9.20 -2.21 6.17
CA ALA A 125 -9.63 -1.34 5.07
C ALA A 125 -8.45 -0.90 4.20
N THR A 126 -7.31 -0.54 4.82
CA THR A 126 -6.10 -0.13 4.11
C THR A 126 -5.54 -1.25 3.23
N MET A 127 -5.40 -2.46 3.79
CA MET A 127 -4.93 -3.63 3.04
C MET A 127 -5.89 -4.00 1.90
N ARG A 128 -7.20 -4.07 2.19
CA ARG A 128 -8.21 -4.41 1.18
C ARG A 128 -8.29 -3.37 0.07
N LEU A 129 -8.08 -2.09 0.39
CA LEU A 129 -8.04 -1.06 -0.63
C LEU A 129 -6.91 -1.32 -1.64
N GLN A 130 -5.71 -1.70 -1.18
CA GLN A 130 -4.61 -2.08 -2.10
C GLN A 130 -4.98 -3.29 -2.97
N LEU A 131 -5.68 -4.28 -2.41
CA LEU A 131 -6.14 -5.46 -3.16
C LEU A 131 -7.21 -5.09 -4.19
N TYR A 132 -8.23 -4.32 -3.82
CA TYR A 132 -9.24 -3.84 -4.76
C TYR A 132 -8.65 -2.91 -5.83
N TRP A 133 -7.62 -2.14 -5.46
CA TRP A 133 -6.86 -1.33 -6.40
C TRP A 133 -6.19 -2.21 -7.47
N MET A 134 -5.48 -3.27 -7.07
CA MET A 134 -4.90 -4.24 -8.02
C MET A 134 -5.95 -4.87 -8.95
N LEU A 135 -7.17 -5.11 -8.45
CA LEU A 135 -8.29 -5.64 -9.24
C LEU A 135 -8.95 -4.59 -10.15
N LYS A 136 -8.54 -3.32 -10.06
CA LYS A 136 -9.19 -2.17 -10.70
C LYS A 136 -10.68 -2.04 -10.30
N ASP A 137 -11.06 -2.54 -9.14
CA ASP A 137 -12.42 -2.36 -8.58
C ASP A 137 -12.50 -1.02 -7.85
N PHE A 138 -12.59 0.05 -8.64
CA PHE A 138 -12.58 1.42 -8.11
C PHE A 138 -13.79 1.74 -7.23
N LYS A 139 -14.92 1.07 -7.45
CA LYS A 139 -16.11 1.25 -6.61
C LYS A 139 -15.82 0.85 -5.15
N ARG A 140 -15.21 -0.32 -4.95
CA ARG A 140 -14.81 -0.78 -3.62
C ARG A 140 -13.68 0.05 -3.02
N VAL A 141 -12.76 0.53 -3.86
CA VAL A 141 -11.70 1.46 -3.43
C VAL A 141 -12.32 2.74 -2.84
N ASP A 142 -13.30 3.33 -3.53
CA ASP A 142 -13.96 4.57 -3.09
C ASP A 142 -14.76 4.36 -1.80
N GLU A 143 -15.45 3.21 -1.65
CA GLU A 143 -16.16 2.83 -0.41
C GLU A 143 -15.22 2.73 0.81
N LEU A 144 -13.97 2.30 0.60
CA LEU A 144 -12.98 2.10 1.67
C LEU A 144 -12.12 3.33 1.95
N MET A 145 -11.97 4.23 0.97
CA MET A 145 -11.09 5.40 1.02
C MET A 145 -11.19 6.24 2.31
N PRO A 146 -12.39 6.51 2.89
CA PRO A 146 -12.51 7.31 4.12
C PRO A 146 -11.93 6.62 5.36
N LYS A 147 -11.88 5.28 5.37
CA LYS A 147 -11.48 4.47 6.53
C LYS A 147 -9.98 4.17 6.54
N VAL A 148 -9.32 4.32 5.39
CA VAL A 148 -7.92 3.96 5.18
C VAL A 148 -6.98 4.82 6.02
N LEU A 149 -5.85 4.21 6.40
CA LEU A 149 -4.70 4.85 7.01
C LEU A 149 -3.67 5.10 5.91
N VAL A 150 -3.49 6.36 5.51
CA VAL A 150 -2.44 6.75 4.57
C VAL A 150 -1.16 6.98 5.36
N MET A 151 -0.35 5.93 5.48
CA MET A 151 0.89 5.93 6.26
C MET A 151 2.12 5.77 5.37
N ASP A 152 1.99 5.03 4.28
CA ASP A 152 3.04 4.72 3.34
C ASP A 152 2.93 5.58 2.06
N PRO A 153 4.05 5.83 1.36
CA PRO A 153 4.06 6.64 0.14
C PRO A 153 3.23 6.05 -1.00
N MET A 154 3.13 4.71 -1.07
CA MET A 154 2.36 4.02 -2.10
C MET A 154 0.85 4.26 -1.91
N MET A 155 0.32 4.10 -0.70
CA MET A 155 -1.08 4.46 -0.42
C MET A 155 -1.38 5.94 -0.67
N ALA A 156 -0.43 6.84 -0.38
CA ALA A 156 -0.57 8.25 -0.73
C ALA A 156 -0.65 8.46 -2.25
N ALA A 157 0.19 7.75 -3.02
CA ALA A 157 0.17 7.78 -4.47
C ALA A 157 -1.15 7.22 -5.04
N ILE A 158 -1.64 6.08 -4.53
CA ILE A 158 -2.93 5.50 -4.92
C ILE A 158 -4.07 6.49 -4.70
N LYS A 159 -4.12 7.11 -3.51
CA LYS A 159 -5.16 8.09 -3.19
C LYS A 159 -5.09 9.31 -4.11
N LEU A 160 -3.89 9.84 -4.34
CA LEU A 160 -3.69 10.99 -5.23
C LEU A 160 -4.05 10.66 -6.69
N ALA A 161 -3.69 9.46 -7.16
CA ALA A 161 -4.07 8.95 -8.47
C ALA A 161 -5.60 8.83 -8.59
N ARG A 162 -6.27 8.35 -7.54
CA ARG A 162 -7.74 8.25 -7.54
C ARG A 162 -8.42 9.61 -7.57
N MET A 163 -7.93 10.60 -6.81
CA MET A 163 -8.43 11.98 -6.87
C MET A 163 -8.31 12.53 -8.31
N HIS A 164 -7.20 12.24 -9.00
CA HIS A 164 -7.02 12.62 -10.40
C HIS A 164 -8.00 11.93 -11.34
N MET A 165 -8.21 10.61 -11.21
CA MET A 165 -9.18 9.86 -12.00
C MET A 165 -10.62 10.37 -11.82
N LEU A 166 -10.96 10.88 -10.64
CA LEU A 166 -12.27 11.47 -10.34
C LEU A 166 -12.40 12.93 -10.77
N GLY A 167 -11.32 13.57 -11.24
CA GLY A 167 -11.32 14.98 -11.58
C GLY A 167 -11.36 15.93 -10.37
N GLU A 168 -11.11 15.42 -9.15
CA GLU A 168 -11.16 16.18 -7.90
C GLU A 168 -9.93 17.06 -7.71
N LYS A 169 -9.88 18.22 -8.36
CA LYS A 169 -8.73 19.14 -8.28
C LYS A 169 -8.59 19.81 -6.91
N THR A 170 -9.69 19.98 -6.18
CA THR A 170 -9.71 20.65 -4.88
C THR A 170 -9.01 19.81 -3.82
N GLY A 171 -7.98 20.38 -3.18
CA GLY A 171 -7.30 19.76 -2.04
C GLY A 171 -6.18 18.77 -2.40
N MET A 172 -5.92 18.48 -3.68
CA MET A 172 -4.78 17.63 -4.08
C MET A 172 -3.45 18.19 -3.60
N ALA A 173 -3.21 19.48 -3.81
CA ALA A 173 -1.98 20.15 -3.39
C ALA A 173 -1.78 20.06 -1.86
N ALA A 174 -2.84 20.36 -1.09
CA ALA A 174 -2.81 20.26 0.37
C ALA A 174 -2.57 18.83 0.85
N PHE A 175 -3.19 17.84 0.19
CA PHE A 175 -2.96 16.42 0.47
C PHE A 175 -1.51 16.04 0.18
N PHE A 176 -0.99 16.40 -0.99
CA PHE A 176 0.41 16.15 -1.38
C PHE A 176 1.38 16.74 -0.36
N THR A 177 1.28 18.04 -0.04
CA THR A 177 2.14 18.70 0.94
C THR A 177 2.05 18.06 2.32
N LYS A 178 0.85 17.63 2.74
CA LYS A 178 0.68 16.93 4.03
C LYS A 178 1.41 15.60 4.05
N GLN A 179 1.41 14.85 2.95
CA GLN A 179 2.10 13.56 2.86
C GLN A 179 3.61 13.74 2.77
N THR A 180 4.10 14.67 1.95
CA THR A 180 5.55 14.89 1.78
C THR A 180 6.24 15.37 3.04
N ARG A 181 5.56 16.13 3.91
CA ARG A 181 6.08 16.54 5.23
C ARG A 181 6.42 15.37 6.15
N ARG A 182 5.86 14.19 5.93
CA ARG A 182 6.09 12.98 6.76
C ARG A 182 7.17 12.08 6.20
N LEU A 183 7.61 12.32 4.97
CA LEU A 183 8.59 11.48 4.28
C LEU A 183 10.00 11.79 4.76
N ARG A 184 10.81 10.74 4.91
CA ARG A 184 12.26 10.87 5.15
C ARG A 184 13.00 10.97 3.82
N TYR A 185 14.28 11.37 3.88
CA TYR A 185 15.17 11.39 2.71
C TYR A 185 15.15 10.03 2.00
N GLY A 186 15.10 10.05 0.67
CA GLY A 186 15.04 8.86 -0.18
C GLY A 186 13.66 8.20 -0.29
N GLN A 187 12.62 8.69 0.39
CA GLN A 187 11.27 8.12 0.33
C GLN A 187 10.33 8.91 -0.59
N GLY A 188 9.40 8.20 -1.24
CA GLY A 188 8.26 8.82 -1.93
C GLY A 188 8.56 9.38 -3.33
N ALA A 189 9.59 8.88 -4.00
CA ALA A 189 9.87 9.21 -5.40
C ALA A 189 8.63 9.08 -6.29
N LEU A 190 7.87 7.99 -6.12
CA LEU A 190 6.61 7.76 -6.82
C LEU A 190 5.59 8.87 -6.58
N LEU A 191 5.45 9.36 -5.33
CA LEU A 191 4.49 10.40 -4.98
C LEU A 191 4.86 11.75 -5.62
N TYR A 192 6.15 12.11 -5.60
CA TYR A 192 6.65 13.31 -6.26
C TYR A 192 6.49 13.24 -7.79
N ALA A 193 6.84 12.11 -8.40
CA ALA A 193 6.67 11.91 -9.85
C ALA A 193 5.20 11.92 -10.28
N LEU A 194 4.32 11.31 -9.49
CA LEU A 194 2.89 11.33 -9.74
C LEU A 194 2.35 12.75 -9.71
N TYR A 195 2.68 13.51 -8.67
CA TYR A 195 2.17 14.87 -8.55
C TYR A 195 2.73 15.78 -9.66
N ALA A 196 4.02 15.68 -9.97
CA ALA A 196 4.61 16.39 -11.10
C ALA A 196 3.94 16.02 -12.43
N TRP A 197 3.64 14.74 -12.67
CA TRP A 197 2.91 14.29 -13.86
C TRP A 197 1.50 14.88 -13.93
N ILE A 198 0.76 14.89 -12.81
CA ILE A 198 -0.57 15.52 -12.74
C ILE A 198 -0.49 17.01 -13.09
N LEU A 199 0.53 17.72 -12.64
CA LEU A 199 0.72 19.14 -12.96
C LEU A 199 1.02 19.34 -14.45
N VAL A 200 1.87 18.51 -15.05
CA VAL A 200 2.11 18.51 -16.50
C VAL A 200 0.82 18.27 -17.30
N GLN A 201 -0.02 17.31 -16.89
CA GLN A 201 -1.33 17.06 -17.51
C GLN A 201 -2.28 18.26 -17.39
N ASN A 202 -2.19 19.01 -16.29
CA ASN A 202 -2.94 20.25 -16.07
C ASN A 202 -2.31 21.49 -16.73
N GLN A 203 -1.25 21.32 -17.52
CA GLN A 203 -0.49 22.41 -18.15
C GLN A 203 0.22 23.36 -17.17
N ASP A 204 0.37 22.98 -15.89
CA ASP A 204 1.14 23.72 -14.89
C ASP A 204 2.60 23.24 -14.88
N LEU A 205 3.36 23.69 -15.89
CA LEU A 205 4.76 23.28 -16.07
C LEU A 205 5.68 23.86 -14.99
N ASP A 206 5.43 25.10 -14.56
CA ASP A 206 6.21 25.76 -13.51
C ASP A 206 6.02 25.06 -12.16
N GLY A 207 4.77 24.71 -11.82
CA GLY A 207 4.46 23.91 -10.65
C GLY A 207 5.13 22.54 -10.70
N ALA A 208 5.05 21.86 -11.85
CA ALA A 208 5.69 20.56 -12.04
C ALA A 208 7.21 20.64 -11.85
N HIS A 209 7.87 21.65 -12.42
CA HIS A 209 9.30 21.85 -12.29
C HIS A 209 9.72 22.13 -10.83
N LYS A 210 8.98 22.98 -10.11
CA LYS A 210 9.21 23.25 -8.68
C LYS A 210 9.13 21.99 -7.84
N VAL A 211 8.12 21.14 -8.07
CA VAL A 211 7.97 19.86 -7.36
C VAL A 211 9.15 18.94 -7.61
N LEU A 212 9.69 18.89 -8.84
CA LEU A 212 10.85 18.06 -9.17
C LEU A 212 12.15 18.60 -8.58
N ILE A 213 12.32 19.92 -8.47
CA ILE A 213 13.45 20.51 -7.75
C ILE A 213 13.43 20.04 -6.29
N GLU A 214 12.30 20.22 -5.60
CA GLU A 214 12.14 19.77 -4.20
C GLU A 214 12.40 18.26 -4.06
N ALA A 215 11.94 17.47 -5.03
CA ALA A 215 12.19 16.04 -5.03
C ALA A 215 13.69 15.74 -5.16
N CYS A 216 14.39 16.34 -6.12
CA CYS A 216 15.83 16.12 -6.34
C CYS A 216 16.71 16.54 -5.14
N GLU A 217 16.27 17.50 -4.32
CA GLU A 217 16.96 17.86 -3.07
C GLU A 217 16.80 16.78 -1.97
N LYS A 218 15.72 16.00 -2.03
CA LYS A 218 15.35 15.02 -0.99
C LYS A 218 15.63 13.57 -1.36
N MET A 219 15.97 13.29 -2.63
CA MET A 219 16.27 11.95 -3.09
C MET A 219 17.08 11.93 -4.38
N GLU A 220 17.90 10.89 -4.49
CA GLU A 220 18.61 10.57 -5.71
C GLU A 220 17.80 9.56 -6.53
N ASN A 221 17.03 10.08 -7.49
CA ASN A 221 16.30 9.24 -8.45
C ASN A 221 16.53 9.76 -9.87
N GLU A 222 17.08 8.91 -10.73
CA GLU A 222 17.44 9.26 -12.10
C GLU A 222 16.22 9.65 -12.96
N THR A 223 15.06 9.05 -12.72
CA THR A 223 13.82 9.42 -13.44
C THR A 223 13.39 10.83 -13.09
N LEU A 224 13.48 11.22 -11.81
CA LEU A 224 13.14 12.57 -11.35
C LEU A 224 14.10 13.62 -11.90
N LYS A 225 15.42 13.36 -11.83
CA LYS A 225 16.45 14.25 -12.38
C LYS A 225 16.25 14.48 -13.89
N ARG A 226 16.05 13.39 -14.63
CA ARG A 226 15.80 13.45 -16.08
C ARG A 226 14.52 14.22 -16.41
N ASN A 227 13.43 14.00 -15.67
CA ASN A 227 12.19 14.72 -15.88
C ASN A 227 12.33 16.21 -15.55
N ARG A 228 13.08 16.57 -14.50
CA ARG A 228 13.41 17.95 -14.16
C ARG A 228 14.15 18.63 -15.31
N GLU A 229 15.18 17.99 -15.85
CA GLU A 229 15.95 18.52 -16.99
C GLU A 229 15.10 18.68 -18.25
N HIS A 230 14.18 17.76 -18.53
CA HIS A 230 13.26 17.91 -19.65
C HIS A 230 12.35 19.12 -19.50
N LEU A 231 11.78 19.33 -18.29
CA LEU A 231 10.93 20.50 -18.04
C LEU A 231 11.73 21.80 -18.11
N ALA A 232 12.94 21.85 -17.53
CA ALA A 232 13.81 23.03 -17.60
C ALA A 232 14.18 23.44 -19.04
N ASN A 233 14.28 22.46 -19.95
CA ASN A 233 14.62 22.67 -21.36
C ASN A 233 13.39 22.79 -22.28
N ASN A 234 12.18 22.99 -21.74
CA ASN A 234 10.92 23.04 -22.50
C ASN A 234 10.64 21.77 -23.33
N ARG A 235 11.22 20.63 -22.95
CA ARG A 235 11.05 19.32 -23.61
C ARG A 235 9.90 18.52 -22.99
N VAL A 236 8.71 19.12 -22.90
CA VAL A 236 7.53 18.50 -22.24
C VAL A 236 7.18 17.14 -22.83
N GLY A 237 7.31 16.96 -24.15
CA GLY A 237 7.04 15.67 -24.82
C GLY A 237 7.98 14.52 -24.43
N HIS A 238 9.11 14.82 -23.76
CA HIS A 238 10.05 13.82 -23.24
C HIS A 238 9.84 13.50 -21.77
N PHE A 239 8.93 14.19 -21.08
CA PHE A 239 8.56 13.88 -19.71
C PHE A 239 7.95 12.48 -19.63
N SER A 240 8.51 11.60 -18.79
CA SER A 240 7.99 10.26 -18.63
C SER A 240 8.39 9.64 -17.29
N ASN A 241 7.40 9.04 -16.62
CA ASN A 241 7.63 8.28 -15.39
C ASN A 241 7.90 6.79 -15.65
N ALA A 242 8.04 6.37 -16.91
CA ALA A 242 8.29 4.97 -17.27
C ALA A 242 9.55 4.38 -16.62
N GLY A 243 10.52 5.22 -16.24
CA GLY A 243 11.73 4.80 -15.52
C GLY A 243 11.48 4.28 -14.09
N MET A 244 10.29 4.51 -13.53
CA MET A 244 9.86 3.93 -12.25
C MET A 244 9.34 2.49 -12.38
N GLY A 245 9.16 2.00 -13.62
CA GLY A 245 8.74 0.63 -13.88
C GLY A 245 7.35 0.32 -13.32
N ASP A 246 7.23 -0.86 -12.72
CA ASP A 246 5.94 -1.44 -12.31
C ASP A 246 5.20 -0.59 -11.26
N GLU A 247 5.92 0.13 -10.39
CA GLU A 247 5.29 1.02 -9.40
C GLU A 247 4.47 2.14 -10.04
N TRP A 248 4.93 2.66 -11.18
CA TRP A 248 4.20 3.68 -11.94
C TRP A 248 2.97 3.10 -12.61
N TYR A 249 3.11 1.95 -13.29
CA TYR A 249 2.01 1.30 -13.99
C TYR A 249 0.96 0.71 -13.03
N ALA A 250 1.36 0.38 -11.81
CA ALA A 250 0.46 -0.01 -10.73
C ALA A 250 -0.53 1.10 -10.35
N LEU A 251 -0.26 2.37 -10.67
CA LEU A 251 -1.22 3.47 -10.45
C LEU A 251 -2.35 3.52 -11.50
N HIS A 252 -2.29 2.68 -12.53
CA HIS A 252 -3.32 2.57 -13.58
C HIS A 252 -3.61 3.87 -14.35
N LEU A 253 -2.71 4.84 -14.28
CA LEU A 253 -2.80 6.11 -15.02
C LEU A 253 -2.26 5.99 -16.45
N GLU A 254 -1.27 5.13 -16.64
CA GLU A 254 -0.66 4.84 -17.93
C GLU A 254 -0.47 3.33 -18.10
N GLN A 255 -0.36 2.87 -19.35
CA GLN A 255 -0.04 1.48 -19.68
C GLN A 255 1.44 1.36 -20.11
N PRO A 256 2.12 0.25 -19.80
CA PRO A 256 3.48 0.03 -20.24
C PRO A 256 3.54 -0.01 -21.76
N LYS A 257 4.39 0.85 -22.36
CA LYS A 257 4.67 0.83 -23.79
C LYS A 257 5.53 -0.40 -24.10
N VAL A 258 4.90 -1.50 -24.50
CA VAL A 258 5.62 -2.74 -24.81
C VAL A 258 6.39 -2.56 -26.12
N LYS A 259 7.72 -2.40 -26.01
CA LYS A 259 8.59 -2.46 -27.19
C LYS A 259 8.81 -3.92 -27.52
N MET A 260 8.22 -4.39 -28.62
CA MET A 260 8.60 -5.68 -29.20
C MET A 260 10.08 -5.59 -29.56
N GLN A 261 10.94 -6.26 -28.79
CA GLN A 261 12.32 -6.42 -29.18
C GLN A 261 12.34 -7.33 -30.39
N ARG A 262 12.49 -6.74 -31.58
CA ARG A 262 12.59 -7.46 -32.84
C ARG A 262 13.76 -8.43 -32.67
N GLN A 263 13.46 -9.73 -32.64
CA GLN A 263 14.47 -10.77 -32.61
C GLN A 263 15.38 -10.51 -33.81
N ARG A 264 16.64 -10.10 -33.57
CA ARG A 264 17.60 -9.92 -34.66
C ARG A 264 17.71 -11.31 -35.31
N PRO A 265 17.38 -11.48 -36.59
CA PRO A 265 17.69 -12.73 -37.27
C PRO A 265 19.19 -12.93 -37.12
N ASN A 266 19.60 -14.10 -36.62
CA ASN A 266 21.00 -14.48 -36.58
C ASN A 266 21.57 -14.24 -37.99
N ALA A 267 22.49 -13.29 -38.12
CA ALA A 267 23.15 -12.96 -39.38
C ALA A 267 24.11 -14.07 -39.86
N PHE A 268 24.09 -15.24 -39.21
CA PHE A 268 24.80 -16.43 -39.60
C PHE A 268 23.80 -17.57 -39.79
N GLY A 269 23.10 -17.52 -40.91
CA GLY A 269 22.57 -18.73 -41.53
C GLY A 269 23.76 -19.59 -41.99
N ARG A 270 24.00 -20.70 -41.30
CA ARG A 270 24.68 -21.85 -41.90
C ARG A 270 23.79 -23.07 -41.71
N PRO A 271 23.35 -23.72 -42.79
CA PRO A 271 22.75 -25.04 -42.70
C PRO A 271 23.87 -26.07 -42.54
N PHE A 272 23.89 -26.77 -41.41
CA PHE A 272 24.42 -28.12 -41.28
C PHE A 272 23.50 -28.87 -40.32
#